data_AF-A0A7X6UQF9-F1
#
_entry.id   AF-A0A7X6UQF9-F1
#
_cell.length_a   1.000
_cell.length_b   1.000
_cell.length_c   1.000
_cell.angle_alpha   90.00
_cell.angle_beta   90.00
_cell.angle_gamma   90.00
#
_symmetry.space_group_name_H-M   'P 1'
#
loop_
_entity.id
_entity.type
_entity.pdbx_description
1 polymer ?
#
loop_
_entity_poly.entity_id
_entity_poly.type
_entity_poly.pdbx_seq_one_letter_code
_entity_poly.pdbx_strand_id
1 'polypeptide(L)' 'IIVLTFTPEFFAKFGFVETSKEKLMHKLYMGCMNCTKYDSPFTCPEVAMTLNIRD' A
#
# COMPACT_ATOMS: atom_id res chain seq x y z
N ILE A 1 -6.88 -1.85 -7.96
CA ILE A 1 -5.40 -1.71 -7.95
C ILE A 1 -4.95 -1.32 -6.55
N ILE A 2 -3.79 -1.80 -6.09
CA ILE A 2 -3.19 -1.48 -4.78
C ILE A 2 -1.77 -0.95 -5.01
N VAL A 3 -1.37 0.11 -4.31
CA VAL A 3 0.00 0.65 -4.34
C VAL A 3 0.47 1.00 -2.93
N LEU A 4 1.78 0.88 -2.68
CA LEU A 4 2.47 1.43 -1.50
C LEU A 4 3.28 2.63 -1.97
N THR A 5 3.16 3.76 -1.28
CA THR A 5 3.79 5.03 -1.73
C THR A 5 4.16 5.94 -0.59
N PHE A 6 5.24 6.71 -0.75
CA PHE A 6 5.60 7.81 0.15
C PHE A 6 4.87 9.12 -0.17
N THR A 7 4.18 9.19 -1.31
CA THR A 7 3.52 10.40 -1.80
C THR A 7 2.03 10.12 -2.05
N PRO A 8 1.21 9.88 -1.01
CA PRO A 8 -0.19 9.52 -1.16
C PRO A 8 -0.99 10.60 -1.91
N GLU A 9 -0.65 11.89 -1.72
CA GLU A 9 -1.31 13.02 -2.37
C GLU A 9 -1.22 12.97 -3.91
N PHE A 10 -0.12 12.44 -4.46
CA PHE A 10 0.01 12.26 -5.90
C PHE A 10 -1.04 11.27 -6.41
N PHE A 11 -1.19 10.13 -5.75
CA PHE A 11 -2.13 9.08 -6.13
C PHE A 11 -3.59 9.47 -5.85
N ALA A 12 -3.83 10.27 -4.79
CA ALA A 12 -5.16 10.79 -4.48
C ALA A 12 -5.75 11.59 -5.66
N LYS A 13 -4.91 12.33 -6.41
CA LYS A 13 -5.33 13.06 -7.62
C LYS A 13 -5.84 12.15 -8.74
N PHE A 14 -5.45 10.88 -8.74
CA PHE A 14 -5.90 9.86 -9.70
C PHE A 14 -7.06 8.99 -9.16
N GLY A 15 -7.70 9.41 -8.06
CA GLY A 15 -8.84 8.71 -7.48
C GLY A 15 -8.47 7.55 -6.56
N PHE A 16 -7.20 7.41 -6.19
CA PHE A 16 -6.81 6.45 -5.16
C PHE A 16 -7.23 6.95 -3.79
N VAL A 17 -7.63 6.01 -2.92
CA VAL A 17 -7.98 6.28 -1.53
C VAL A 17 -7.04 5.52 -0.60
N GLU A 18 -6.70 6.13 0.52
CA GLU A 18 -5.90 5.50 1.56
C GLU A 18 -6.64 4.29 2.15
N THR A 19 -5.91 3.24 2.49
CA THR A 19 -6.47 2.06 3.14
C THR A 19 -5.52 1.48 4.19
N SER A 20 -6.07 0.73 5.14
CA SER A 20 -5.26 0.06 6.16
C SER A 20 -4.42 -1.06 5.55
N LYS A 21 -3.13 -1.07 5.88
CA LYS A 21 -2.18 -2.13 5.53
C LYS A 21 -2.60 -3.48 6.09
N GLU A 22 -3.20 -3.52 7.27
CA GLU A 22 -3.64 -4.75 7.93
C GLU A 22 -4.64 -5.51 7.05
N LYS A 23 -5.52 -4.78 6.36
CA LYS A 23 -6.49 -5.36 5.42
C LYS A 23 -5.82 -5.91 4.16
N LEU A 24 -4.66 -5.38 3.77
CA LEU A 24 -3.94 -5.77 2.56
C LEU A 24 -2.82 -6.79 2.78
N MET A 25 -2.36 -6.94 4.02
CA MET A 25 -1.21 -7.76 4.38
C MET A 25 -1.37 -9.23 3.99
N HIS A 26 -2.58 -9.77 4.04
CA HIS A 26 -2.85 -11.16 3.60
C HIS A 26 -2.56 -11.38 2.09
N LYS A 27 -2.57 -10.32 1.27
CA LYS A 27 -2.27 -10.36 -0.17
C LYS A 27 -0.88 -9.83 -0.54
N LEU A 28 -0.33 -8.90 0.24
CA LEU A 28 0.98 -8.26 -0.05
C LEU A 28 2.16 -8.98 0.63
N TYR A 29 1.91 -9.99 1.46
CA TYR A 29 2.92 -10.65 2.31
C TYR A 29 4.17 -11.13 1.53
N MET A 30 4.01 -11.64 0.30
CA MET A 30 5.14 -12.20 -0.46
C MET A 30 6.10 -11.14 -1.01
N GLY A 31 5.62 -9.97 -1.47
CA GLY A 31 6.48 -8.90 -1.98
C GLY A 31 7.23 -8.18 -0.86
N CYS A 32 6.63 -8.18 0.33
CA CYS A 32 7.14 -7.55 1.54
C CYS A 32 8.26 -8.36 2.22
N MET A 33 8.19 -9.70 2.22
CA MET A 33 9.21 -10.58 2.83
C MET A 33 10.64 -10.41 2.27
N ASN A 34 10.79 -9.91 1.03
CA ASN A 34 12.09 -9.67 0.39
C ASN A 34 12.53 -8.20 0.43
N CYS A 35 11.79 -7.33 1.13
CA CYS A 35 12.15 -5.92 1.22
C CYS A 35 13.29 -5.72 2.22
N THR A 36 14.34 -4.98 1.83
CA THR A 36 15.48 -4.67 2.73
C THR A 36 15.13 -3.63 3.80
N LYS A 37 14.00 -2.92 3.66
CA LYS A 37 13.46 -1.99 4.67
C LYS A 37 12.51 -2.69 5.66
N TYR A 38 12.47 -4.03 5.64
CA TYR A 38 11.48 -4.84 6.32
C TYR A 38 11.94 -5.23 7.72
N ASP A 39 12.01 -4.26 8.63
CA ASP A 39 12.13 -4.57 10.06
C ASP A 39 10.76 -4.98 10.63
N SER A 40 9.66 -4.44 10.11
CA SER A 40 8.31 -4.94 10.36
C SER A 40 7.33 -4.49 9.26
N PRO A 41 6.45 -5.38 8.74
CA PRO A 41 5.42 -5.01 7.77
C PRO A 41 4.46 -3.94 8.25
N PHE A 42 4.33 -3.79 9.58
CA PHE A 42 3.50 -2.78 10.22
C PHE A 42 4.22 -1.45 10.41
N THR A 43 5.56 -1.43 10.41
CA THR A 43 6.36 -0.20 10.57
C THR A 43 6.84 0.39 9.26
N CYS A 44 6.50 -0.21 8.12
CA CYS A 44 6.84 0.35 6.83
C CYS A 44 6.30 1.80 6.74
N PRO A 45 7.12 2.81 6.40
CA PRO A 45 6.70 4.22 6.36
C PRO A 45 5.84 4.59 5.13
N GLU A 46 5.66 3.67 4.17
CA GLU A 46 4.82 3.89 2.99
C GLU A 46 3.34 3.92 3.35
N VAL A 47 2.52 4.67 2.63
CA VAL A 47 1.06 4.66 2.77
C VAL A 47 0.46 3.69 1.76
N ALA A 48 -0.49 2.88 2.19
CA ALA A 48 -1.21 1.98 1.29
C ALA A 48 -2.41 2.70 0.66
N MET A 49 -2.45 2.73 -0.67
CA MET A 49 -3.50 3.37 -1.44
C MET A 49 -4.17 2.35 -2.35
N THR A 50 -5.48 2.48 -2.55
CA THR A 50 -6.26 1.59 -3.42
C THR A 50 -7.12 2.37 -4.39
N LEU A 51 -7.21 1.85 -5.61
CA LEU A 51 -8.14 2.35 -6.62
C LEU A 51 -9.12 1.22 -6.94
N ASN A 52 -10.40 1.48 -6.71
CA ASN A 52 -11.46 0.56 -7.08
C ASN A 52 -11.79 0.78 -8.57
N ILE A 53 -11.40 -0.17 -9.40
CA ILE A 53 -11.77 -0.19 -10.81
C ILE A 53 -13.03 -1.05 -10.87
N ARG A 54 -14.18 -0.39 -10.83
CA ARG A 54 -15.45 -0.97 -11.23
C ARG A 54 -15.87 -0.24 -12.49
N ASP A 55 -16.12 -1.00 -13.54
CA ASP A 55 -16.81 -0.55 -14.74
C ASP A 55 -18.24 -0.07 -14.39
#